data_AF-A0A954HJM2-F1
#
_entry.id   AF-A0A954HJM2-F1
#
_cell.length_a   1.000
_cell.length_b   1.000
_cell.length_c   1.000
_cell.angle_alpha   90.00
_cell.angle_beta   90.00
_cell.angle_gamma   90.00
#
_symmetry.space_group_name_H-M   'P 1'
#
loop_
_entity.id
_entity.type
_entity.pdbx_description
1 polymer ?
#
loop_
_entity_poly.entity_id
_entity_poly.type
_entity_poly.pdbx_seq_one_letter_code
_entity_poly.pdbx_strand_id
1 'polypeptide(L)'
;DRNEDGQVSLEEAQEFLHRQIGVHASFGSPLILSDGRTLDLVRFWELDRNEDDRLAGKEWAAFSQIADGLQGDITVLDFEQFPELDIQQYTRKPEFSAFDPAQWFRVADTNLDAHVDHQELNEATRSVRRNMAHWCIAVFDDDKDGRLSLREYLVSMHANRSVRWEIFPNDRDEDGLLSFSEFRFGPFDFPLLRRYYFGRLDENGDQRLSPDEYPFTAVATTLHRLSADGTVYEQYNIDSEFRELCRPWCSRDGKLVVLAESLDEIAGKDLTFRNRPVAVLPENWLLGKRANMVVFDFSSQTTRPYDNKTPHMKLSFSAASSLIWSPSGYRVAGIGANILKVEAGAGFPENTLYPGDLKVSRFGTHLVWSADEKLLALTTNSDQEIAIFIVAANSSGPAPRNVWRGNAVDFGGDLAWSPDGKRIVFPLYSQESRRMTLHELDVTNPGTPVEVVGDKSTADVTGCCFSPDGKWLVYTTWERGSRWN
;
A
#
# COMPACT_ATOMS: atom_id res chain seq x y z
N ASP A 1 11.76 -30.01 6.86
CA ASP A 1 11.99 -30.12 8.28
C ASP A 1 10.94 -29.39 9.12
N ARG A 2 9.69 -29.84 9.07
CA ARG A 2 8.57 -29.35 9.89
C ARG A 2 8.59 -30.00 11.27
N ASN A 3 9.19 -31.18 11.39
CA ASN A 3 9.39 -31.90 12.64
C ASN A 3 10.73 -31.58 13.33
N GLU A 4 11.54 -30.69 12.76
CA GLU A 4 12.84 -30.24 13.27
C GLU A 4 13.83 -31.40 13.51
N ASP A 5 13.75 -32.46 12.70
CA ASP A 5 14.59 -33.65 12.78
C ASP A 5 15.90 -33.55 11.96
N GLY A 6 16.12 -32.42 11.29
CA GLY A 6 17.29 -32.15 10.45
C GLY A 6 17.26 -32.84 9.08
N GLN A 7 16.14 -33.46 8.69
CA GLN A 7 15.94 -34.13 7.41
C GLN A 7 14.73 -33.54 6.67
N VAL A 8 14.54 -33.96 5.41
CA VAL A 8 13.36 -33.60 4.61
C VAL A 8 12.71 -34.90 4.17
N SER A 9 11.52 -35.19 4.69
CA SER A 9 10.75 -36.36 4.26
C SER A 9 10.16 -36.14 2.86
N LEU A 10 9.69 -37.22 2.22
CA LEU A 10 9.00 -37.11 0.93
C LEU A 10 7.73 -36.26 1.04
N GLU A 11 6.97 -36.41 2.12
CA GLU A 11 5.76 -35.65 2.38
C GLU A 11 6.07 -34.16 2.56
N GLU A 12 7.14 -33.82 3.27
CA GLU A 12 7.59 -32.43 3.43
C GLU A 12 8.06 -31.82 2.11
N ALA A 13 8.77 -32.61 1.29
CA ALA A 13 9.18 -32.18 -0.05
C ALA A 13 7.98 -31.94 -0.97
N GLN A 14 6.97 -32.82 -0.94
CA GLN A 14 5.73 -32.68 -1.70
C GLN A 14 4.92 -31.46 -1.23
N GLU A 15 4.76 -31.28 0.09
CA GLU A 15 4.07 -30.11 0.65
C GLU A 15 4.78 -28.81 0.29
N PHE A 16 6.11 -28.78 0.35
CA PHE A 16 6.91 -27.65 -0.11
C PHE A 16 6.64 -27.36 -1.59
N LEU A 17 6.78 -28.36 -2.47
CA LEU A 17 6.56 -28.19 -3.91
C LEU A 17 5.14 -27.72 -4.22
N HIS A 18 4.12 -28.34 -3.61
CA HIS A 18 2.72 -27.95 -3.80
C HIS A 18 2.45 -26.49 -3.45
N ARG A 19 3.08 -25.97 -2.39
CA ARG A 19 3.00 -24.55 -2.05
C ARG A 19 3.71 -23.70 -3.09
N GLN A 20 4.91 -24.07 -3.52
CA GLN A 20 5.69 -23.30 -4.50
C GLN A 20 5.02 -23.18 -5.88
N ILE A 21 4.27 -24.21 -6.31
CA ILE A 21 3.56 -24.24 -7.59
C ILE A 21 2.09 -23.77 -7.50
N GLY A 22 1.63 -23.31 -6.33
CA GLY A 22 0.27 -22.78 -6.17
C GLY A 22 -0.84 -23.85 -6.16
N VAL A 23 -0.54 -25.08 -5.75
CA VAL A 23 -1.56 -26.14 -5.52
C VAL A 23 -2.14 -26.03 -4.11
N HIS A 24 -1.34 -25.59 -3.13
CA HIS A 24 -1.78 -25.33 -1.76
C HIS A 24 -1.39 -23.91 -1.33
N ALA A 25 -2.27 -23.27 -0.55
CA ALA A 25 -1.98 -21.99 0.09
C ALA A 25 -0.89 -22.15 1.17
N SER A 26 -0.28 -21.04 1.58
CA SER A 26 0.73 -21.00 2.65
C SER A 26 0.21 -21.56 3.99
N PHE A 27 -1.09 -21.39 4.25
CA PHE A 27 -1.81 -21.92 5.42
C PHE A 27 -2.37 -23.35 5.22
N GLY A 28 -2.02 -24.02 4.12
CA GLY A 28 -2.26 -25.45 3.90
C GLY A 28 -3.60 -25.82 3.24
N SER A 29 -4.49 -24.88 2.96
CA SER A 29 -5.72 -25.17 2.19
C SER A 29 -5.40 -25.47 0.72
N PRO A 30 -6.09 -26.41 0.05
CA PRO A 30 -5.92 -26.66 -1.38
C PRO A 30 -6.43 -25.47 -2.19
N LEU A 31 -5.60 -24.96 -3.11
CA LEU A 31 -5.99 -23.95 -4.11
C LEU A 31 -6.58 -24.59 -5.36
N ILE A 32 -6.24 -25.86 -5.61
CA ILE A 32 -6.86 -26.70 -6.63
C ILE A 32 -7.61 -27.81 -5.90
N LEU A 33 -8.92 -27.88 -6.09
CA LEU A 33 -9.81 -28.85 -5.48
C LEU A 33 -9.75 -30.19 -6.23
N SER A 34 -10.13 -31.28 -5.56
CA SER A 34 -10.07 -32.63 -6.13
C SER A 34 -11.01 -32.85 -7.32
N ASP A 35 -12.00 -31.96 -7.51
CA ASP A 35 -12.93 -31.97 -8.65
C ASP A 35 -12.45 -31.10 -9.82
N GLY A 36 -11.26 -30.50 -9.74
CA GLY A 36 -10.66 -29.67 -10.79
C GLY A 36 -11.02 -28.20 -10.72
N ARG A 37 -11.90 -27.78 -9.80
CA ARG A 37 -12.15 -26.37 -9.53
C ARG A 37 -10.97 -25.74 -8.80
N THR A 38 -10.80 -24.43 -8.94
CA THR A 38 -9.72 -23.66 -8.32
C THR A 38 -10.30 -22.65 -7.34
N LEU A 39 -9.56 -22.25 -6.31
CA LEU A 39 -9.98 -21.16 -5.43
C LEU A 39 -9.76 -19.81 -6.10
N ASP A 40 -10.82 -19.01 -6.12
CA ASP A 40 -10.90 -17.66 -6.68
C ASP A 40 -10.53 -16.62 -5.61
N LEU A 41 -9.24 -16.54 -5.28
CA LEU A 41 -8.74 -15.53 -4.33
C LEU A 41 -8.79 -14.12 -4.91
N VAL A 42 -8.73 -13.99 -6.24
CA VAL A 42 -8.94 -12.71 -6.93
C VAL A 42 -10.27 -12.10 -6.52
N ARG A 43 -11.36 -12.90 -6.54
CA ARG A 43 -12.67 -12.45 -6.08
C ARG A 43 -12.66 -11.99 -4.62
N PHE A 44 -11.93 -12.68 -3.74
CA PHE A 44 -11.79 -12.24 -2.34
C PHE A 44 -11.21 -10.81 -2.28
N TRP A 45 -10.12 -10.53 -2.97
CA TRP A 45 -9.50 -9.21 -2.95
C TRP A 45 -10.23 -8.13 -3.75
N GLU A 46 -11.07 -8.50 -4.72
CA GLU A 46 -11.97 -7.55 -5.38
C GLU A 46 -13.09 -7.09 -4.45
N LEU A 47 -13.51 -7.97 -3.53
CA LEU A 47 -14.54 -7.70 -2.53
C LEU A 47 -13.99 -6.93 -1.32
N ASP A 48 -12.78 -7.25 -0.90
CA ASP A 48 -12.05 -6.58 0.19
C ASP A 48 -11.59 -5.20 -0.27
N ARG A 49 -12.45 -4.18 -0.05
CA ARG A 49 -12.23 -2.82 -0.55
C ARG A 49 -11.34 -2.01 0.38
N ASN A 50 -11.38 -2.33 1.66
CA ASN A 50 -10.55 -1.66 2.67
C ASN A 50 -9.17 -2.31 2.81
N GLU A 51 -8.91 -3.41 2.08
CA GLU A 51 -7.65 -4.14 2.05
C GLU A 51 -7.22 -4.62 3.45
N ASP A 52 -8.20 -5.05 4.27
CA ASP A 52 -7.97 -5.52 5.64
C ASP A 52 -7.86 -7.06 5.77
N ASP A 53 -7.83 -7.76 4.63
CA ASP A 53 -7.82 -9.21 4.47
C ASP A 53 -9.03 -9.90 5.15
N ARG A 54 -10.16 -9.19 5.22
CA ARG A 54 -11.45 -9.68 5.68
C ARG A 54 -12.56 -9.15 4.79
N LEU A 55 -13.68 -9.86 4.79
CA LEU A 55 -14.88 -9.44 4.09
C LEU A 55 -16.00 -9.15 5.08
N ALA A 56 -16.29 -7.87 5.29
CA ALA A 56 -17.33 -7.40 6.20
C ALA A 56 -18.66 -7.11 5.48
N GLY A 57 -19.77 -7.20 6.22
CA GLY A 57 -21.16 -6.98 5.73
C GLY A 57 -21.37 -5.82 4.74
N LYS A 58 -20.65 -4.70 4.90
CA LYS A 58 -20.77 -3.50 4.04
C LYS A 58 -20.09 -3.66 2.67
N GLU A 59 -18.98 -4.41 2.61
CA GLU A 59 -18.24 -4.69 1.38
C GLU A 59 -19.07 -5.59 0.45
N TRP A 60 -19.81 -6.52 1.04
CA TRP A 60 -20.80 -7.35 0.36
C TRP A 60 -21.97 -6.54 -0.22
N ALA A 61 -22.47 -5.55 0.52
CA ALA A 61 -23.58 -4.71 0.08
C ALA A 61 -23.20 -3.83 -1.13
N ALA A 62 -21.96 -3.33 -1.15
CA ALA A 62 -21.40 -2.59 -2.28
C ALA A 62 -21.22 -3.48 -3.53
N PHE A 63 -20.94 -4.76 -3.35
CA PHE A 63 -20.84 -5.73 -4.45
C PHE A 63 -22.21 -6.14 -5.00
N SER A 64 -23.21 -6.37 -4.15
CA SER A 64 -24.56 -6.78 -4.58
C SER A 64 -25.23 -5.75 -5.51
N GLN A 65 -24.94 -4.46 -5.34
CA GLN A 65 -25.44 -3.39 -6.24
C GLN A 65 -24.79 -3.39 -7.63
N ILE A 66 -23.61 -3.99 -7.78
CA ILE A 66 -22.89 -4.11 -9.05
C ILE A 66 -23.17 -5.48 -9.70
N ALA A 67 -23.43 -6.50 -8.88
CA ALA A 67 -23.71 -7.88 -9.28
C ALA A 67 -25.03 -8.08 -10.05
N ASP A 68 -25.96 -7.12 -10.03
CA ASP A 68 -27.18 -7.14 -10.87
C ASP A 68 -26.88 -7.24 -12.39
N GLY A 69 -25.64 -6.92 -12.81
CA GLY A 69 -25.16 -7.11 -14.19
C GLY A 69 -24.37 -8.40 -14.46
N LEU A 70 -24.10 -9.22 -13.45
CA LEU A 70 -23.28 -10.44 -13.50
C LEU A 70 -24.16 -11.70 -13.45
N GLN A 71 -25.08 -11.86 -14.40
CA GLN A 71 -25.75 -13.15 -14.61
C GLN A 71 -24.76 -14.15 -15.19
N GLY A 72 -24.40 -15.19 -14.42
CA GLY A 72 -23.69 -16.38 -14.93
C GLY A 72 -22.93 -17.19 -13.88
N ASP A 73 -22.25 -16.54 -12.92
CA ASP A 73 -21.24 -17.20 -12.07
C ASP A 73 -21.47 -17.06 -10.55
N ILE A 74 -22.60 -16.47 -10.14
CA ILE A 74 -22.85 -16.13 -8.73
C ILE A 74 -23.99 -16.99 -8.19
N THR A 75 -23.65 -18.01 -7.41
CA THR A 75 -24.59 -18.56 -6.43
C THR A 75 -24.79 -17.47 -5.39
N VAL A 76 -25.91 -16.74 -5.48
CA VAL A 76 -26.30 -15.74 -4.47
C VAL A 76 -26.56 -16.50 -3.17
N LEU A 77 -25.58 -16.50 -2.26
CA LEU A 77 -25.78 -17.02 -0.91
C LEU A 77 -26.59 -16.02 -0.08
N ASP A 78 -27.25 -16.52 0.95
CA ASP A 78 -27.91 -15.69 1.96
C ASP A 78 -26.85 -15.22 2.97
N PHE A 79 -26.28 -14.04 2.72
CA PHE A 79 -25.09 -13.52 3.39
C PHE A 79 -25.35 -12.90 4.77
N GLU A 80 -26.60 -12.85 5.24
CA GLU A 80 -26.91 -12.44 6.63
C GLU A 80 -26.31 -13.39 7.68
N GLN A 81 -25.83 -14.57 7.26
CA GLN A 81 -25.27 -15.60 8.15
C GLN A 81 -23.78 -15.41 8.49
N PHE A 82 -23.06 -14.48 7.83
CA PHE A 82 -21.62 -14.27 8.05
C PHE A 82 -21.27 -12.78 8.22
N PRO A 83 -21.16 -12.26 9.46
CA PRO A 83 -20.89 -10.84 9.69
C PRO A 83 -19.48 -10.40 9.23
N GLU A 84 -18.48 -11.29 9.33
CA GLU A 84 -17.11 -11.12 8.84
C GLU A 84 -16.55 -12.47 8.38
N LEU A 85 -15.76 -12.48 7.30
CA LEU A 85 -15.10 -13.68 6.76
C LEU A 85 -13.63 -13.39 6.45
N ASP A 86 -12.70 -14.09 7.10
CA ASP A 86 -11.27 -13.99 6.77
C ASP A 86 -10.89 -14.91 5.58
N ILE A 87 -9.69 -14.72 5.03
CA ILE A 87 -9.21 -15.50 3.88
C ILE A 87 -9.15 -17.02 4.14
N GLN A 88 -8.82 -17.46 5.37
CA GLN A 88 -8.77 -18.89 5.69
C GLN A 88 -10.18 -19.50 5.72
N GLN A 89 -11.15 -18.77 6.25
CA GLN A 89 -12.56 -19.16 6.27
C GLN A 89 -13.14 -19.17 4.85
N TYR A 90 -12.77 -18.18 4.02
CA TYR A 90 -13.14 -18.13 2.59
C TYR A 90 -12.68 -19.38 1.83
N THR A 91 -11.42 -19.80 2.00
CA THR A 91 -10.90 -21.00 1.32
C THR A 91 -11.56 -22.31 1.74
N ARG A 92 -12.23 -22.34 2.91
CA ARG A 92 -12.93 -23.53 3.41
C ARG A 92 -14.37 -23.65 2.92
N LYS A 93 -14.82 -22.72 2.05
CA LYS A 93 -16.19 -22.61 1.55
C LYS A 93 -16.26 -22.70 0.01
N PRO A 94 -15.89 -23.84 -0.59
CA PRO A 94 -15.79 -24.01 -2.05
C PRO A 94 -17.14 -23.88 -2.78
N GLU A 95 -18.27 -23.90 -2.09
CA GLU A 95 -19.59 -23.52 -2.63
C GLU A 95 -19.63 -22.08 -3.16
N PHE A 96 -18.70 -21.24 -2.72
CA PHE A 96 -18.64 -19.81 -3.05
C PHE A 96 -17.27 -19.37 -3.57
N SER A 97 -16.20 -19.90 -2.98
CA SER A 97 -14.83 -19.51 -3.31
C SER A 97 -14.24 -20.29 -4.48
N ALA A 98 -14.93 -21.32 -4.99
CA ALA A 98 -14.43 -22.10 -6.11
C ALA A 98 -14.85 -21.51 -7.47
N PHE A 99 -13.90 -21.46 -8.38
CA PHE A 99 -14.05 -21.18 -9.80
C PHE A 99 -13.85 -22.46 -10.60
N ASP A 100 -14.75 -22.75 -11.54
CA ASP A 100 -14.62 -23.87 -12.47
C ASP A 100 -14.04 -23.38 -13.81
N PRO A 101 -12.72 -23.54 -14.04
CA PRO A 101 -12.11 -23.10 -15.29
C PRO A 101 -12.61 -23.87 -16.50
N ALA A 102 -12.98 -25.15 -16.37
CA ALA A 102 -13.47 -25.95 -17.50
C ALA A 102 -14.92 -25.60 -17.87
N GLN A 103 -15.76 -25.26 -16.90
CA GLN A 103 -17.07 -24.68 -17.18
C GLN A 103 -16.94 -23.32 -17.83
N TRP A 104 -16.05 -22.45 -17.33
CA TRP A 104 -15.82 -21.14 -17.92
C TRP A 104 -15.37 -21.26 -19.39
N PHE A 105 -14.41 -22.14 -19.68
CA PHE A 105 -13.92 -22.40 -21.04
C PHE A 105 -15.05 -22.79 -21.98
N ARG A 106 -15.94 -23.70 -21.55
CA ARG A 106 -17.10 -24.13 -22.35
C ARG A 106 -18.11 -23.02 -22.61
N VAL A 107 -18.19 -22.01 -21.75
CA VAL A 107 -19.07 -20.85 -21.94
C VAL A 107 -18.42 -19.80 -22.85
N ALA A 108 -17.09 -19.68 -22.78
CA ALA A 108 -16.32 -18.77 -23.62
C ALA A 108 -16.23 -19.26 -25.07
N ASP A 109 -16.12 -20.57 -25.31
CA ASP A 109 -16.20 -21.19 -26.64
C ASP A 109 -17.64 -21.08 -27.18
N THR A 110 -17.91 -19.99 -27.88
CA THR A 110 -19.24 -19.65 -28.41
C THR A 110 -19.52 -20.34 -29.73
N ASN A 111 -18.47 -20.63 -30.49
CA ASN A 111 -18.56 -21.25 -31.82
C ASN A 111 -18.48 -22.80 -31.76
N LEU A 112 -18.17 -23.37 -30.59
CA LEU A 112 -18.07 -24.79 -30.27
C LEU A 112 -16.95 -25.52 -31.03
N ASP A 113 -15.83 -24.83 -31.31
CA ASP A 113 -14.66 -25.40 -31.97
C ASP A 113 -13.65 -26.04 -31.00
N ALA A 114 -13.99 -26.09 -29.70
CA ALA A 114 -13.17 -26.59 -28.61
C ALA A 114 -11.89 -25.80 -28.33
N HIS A 115 -11.81 -24.58 -28.85
CA HIS A 115 -10.76 -23.61 -28.57
C HIS A 115 -11.40 -22.32 -28.03
N VAL A 116 -10.58 -21.46 -27.47
CA VAL A 116 -10.97 -20.09 -27.12
C VAL A 116 -10.02 -19.15 -27.83
N ASP A 117 -10.55 -18.34 -28.75
CA ASP A 117 -9.78 -17.32 -29.45
C ASP A 117 -9.74 -15.98 -28.68
N HIS A 118 -9.03 -14.99 -29.25
CA HIS A 118 -8.90 -13.66 -28.63
C HIS A 118 -10.23 -12.92 -28.49
N GLN A 119 -11.17 -13.10 -29.43
CA GLN A 119 -12.48 -12.46 -29.35
C GLN A 119 -13.31 -13.10 -28.24
N GLU A 120 -13.39 -14.44 -28.23
CA GLU A 120 -14.10 -15.22 -27.22
C GLU A 120 -13.57 -14.96 -25.81
N LEU A 121 -12.24 -14.95 -25.64
CA LEU A 121 -11.59 -14.63 -24.38
C LEU A 121 -11.97 -13.22 -23.88
N ASN A 122 -11.97 -12.22 -24.76
CA ASN A 122 -12.31 -10.84 -24.40
C ASN A 122 -13.79 -10.61 -24.10
N GLU A 123 -14.68 -11.27 -24.84
CA GLU A 123 -16.14 -11.18 -24.65
C GLU A 123 -16.57 -11.91 -23.37
N ALA A 124 -15.98 -13.08 -23.09
CA ALA A 124 -16.25 -13.85 -21.88
C ALA A 124 -15.64 -13.22 -20.62
N THR A 125 -14.55 -12.44 -20.76
CA THR A 125 -13.88 -11.78 -19.62
C THR A 125 -14.44 -10.38 -19.40
N ARG A 126 -15.24 -10.19 -18.34
CA ARG A 126 -15.88 -8.89 -18.03
C ARG A 126 -15.13 -8.00 -17.03
N SER A 127 -14.06 -8.50 -16.40
CA SER A 127 -13.28 -7.77 -15.38
C SER A 127 -11.95 -7.21 -15.92
N VAL A 128 -11.17 -6.56 -15.05
CA VAL A 128 -9.82 -6.01 -15.35
C VAL A 128 -8.90 -7.05 -16.01
N ARG A 129 -9.16 -8.34 -15.78
CA ARG A 129 -8.50 -9.47 -16.46
C ARG A 129 -8.55 -9.41 -17.98
N ARG A 130 -9.48 -8.65 -18.57
CA ARG A 130 -9.50 -8.41 -20.02
C ARG A 130 -8.20 -7.79 -20.51
N ASN A 131 -7.56 -6.94 -19.71
CA ASN A 131 -6.27 -6.31 -20.06
C ASN A 131 -5.13 -7.34 -20.20
N MET A 132 -5.27 -8.53 -19.59
CA MET A 132 -4.31 -9.63 -19.67
C MET A 132 -4.59 -10.60 -20.83
N ALA A 133 -5.79 -10.57 -21.42
CA ALA A 133 -6.24 -11.57 -22.40
C ALA A 133 -5.30 -11.68 -23.61
N HIS A 134 -4.86 -10.54 -24.15
CA HIS A 134 -3.91 -10.46 -25.27
C HIS A 134 -2.62 -11.26 -25.01
N TRP A 135 -1.97 -10.99 -23.87
CA TRP A 135 -0.70 -11.60 -23.47
C TRP A 135 -0.85 -13.08 -23.13
N CYS A 136 -2.00 -13.44 -22.57
CA CYS A 136 -2.24 -14.79 -22.12
C CYS A 136 -2.39 -15.78 -23.29
N ILE A 137 -2.90 -15.38 -24.44
CA ILE A 137 -2.98 -16.29 -25.60
C ILE A 137 -1.60 -16.51 -26.18
N ALA A 138 -0.89 -15.42 -26.53
CA ALA A 138 0.42 -15.49 -27.19
C ALA A 138 1.42 -16.39 -26.45
N VAL A 139 1.35 -16.39 -25.12
CA VAL A 139 2.33 -17.06 -24.25
C VAL A 139 1.94 -18.50 -23.87
N PHE A 140 0.67 -18.85 -23.94
CA PHE A 140 0.18 -20.17 -23.54
C PHE A 140 -0.30 -21.03 -24.71
N ASP A 141 -0.36 -20.48 -25.93
CA ASP A 141 -0.55 -21.18 -27.19
C ASP A 141 0.73 -21.97 -27.56
N ASP A 142 0.82 -23.22 -27.07
CA ASP A 142 2.00 -24.08 -27.22
C ASP A 142 2.12 -24.58 -28.69
N ASP A 143 0.99 -24.71 -29.41
CA ASP A 143 0.95 -25.20 -30.81
C ASP A 143 0.92 -24.10 -31.89
N LYS A 144 0.80 -22.84 -31.46
CA LYS A 144 0.86 -21.61 -32.27
C LYS A 144 -0.28 -21.47 -33.27
N ASP A 145 -1.47 -21.95 -32.91
CA ASP A 145 -2.65 -21.85 -33.75
C ASP A 145 -3.46 -20.54 -33.55
N GLY A 146 -3.03 -19.69 -32.62
CA GLY A 146 -3.63 -18.41 -32.27
C GLY A 146 -4.80 -18.52 -31.28
N ARG A 147 -5.05 -19.69 -30.71
CA ARG A 147 -6.15 -19.99 -29.81
C ARG A 147 -5.66 -20.81 -28.62
N LEU A 148 -6.49 -20.92 -27.59
CA LEU A 148 -6.19 -21.77 -26.44
C LEU A 148 -7.06 -23.02 -26.49
N SER A 149 -6.44 -24.19 -26.53
CA SER A 149 -7.10 -25.43 -26.14
C SER A 149 -7.42 -25.43 -24.65
N LEU A 150 -8.32 -26.31 -24.21
CA LEU A 150 -8.65 -26.45 -22.79
C LEU A 150 -7.39 -26.71 -21.93
N ARG A 151 -6.42 -27.47 -22.45
CA ARG A 151 -5.20 -27.80 -21.72
C ARG A 151 -4.31 -26.56 -21.50
N GLU A 152 -4.16 -25.74 -22.53
CA GLU A 152 -3.37 -24.51 -22.49
C GLU A 152 -4.05 -23.48 -21.58
N TYR A 153 -5.37 -23.33 -21.71
CA TYR A 153 -6.15 -22.46 -20.85
C TYR A 153 -6.00 -22.84 -19.37
N LEU A 154 -6.12 -24.13 -19.00
CA LEU A 154 -6.06 -24.57 -17.61
C LEU A 154 -4.74 -24.24 -16.89
N VAL A 155 -3.63 -24.13 -17.61
CA VAL A 155 -2.31 -23.78 -17.05
C VAL A 155 -1.97 -22.31 -17.22
N SER A 156 -2.90 -21.51 -17.76
CA SER A 156 -2.68 -20.11 -18.08
C SER A 156 -2.82 -19.18 -16.88
N MET A 157 -2.22 -17.99 -16.99
CA MET A 157 -2.43 -16.91 -16.02
C MET A 157 -3.92 -16.52 -15.92
N HIS A 158 -4.68 -16.67 -17.02
CA HIS A 158 -6.10 -16.35 -17.06
C HIS A 158 -6.98 -17.35 -16.29
N ALA A 159 -6.71 -18.65 -16.39
CA ALA A 159 -7.44 -19.65 -15.58
C ALA A 159 -7.03 -19.62 -14.11
N ASN A 160 -5.80 -19.23 -13.81
CA ASN A 160 -5.30 -19.16 -12.44
C ASN A 160 -5.88 -17.93 -11.70
N ARG A 161 -6.84 -18.17 -10.79
CA ARG A 161 -7.47 -17.13 -9.97
C ARG A 161 -6.96 -17.08 -8.52
N SER A 162 -5.83 -17.72 -8.24
CA SER A 162 -5.21 -17.71 -6.91
C SER A 162 -4.31 -16.49 -6.68
N VAL A 163 -4.00 -15.74 -7.74
CA VAL A 163 -3.16 -14.52 -7.72
C VAL A 163 -3.77 -13.48 -8.67
N ARG A 164 -3.61 -12.20 -8.33
CA ARG A 164 -4.08 -11.06 -9.14
C ARG A 164 -3.14 -10.74 -10.31
N TRP A 165 -3.05 -11.66 -11.28
CA TRP A 165 -2.21 -11.51 -12.47
C TRP A 165 -2.59 -10.32 -13.36
N GLU A 166 -3.83 -9.84 -13.24
CA GLU A 166 -4.35 -8.66 -13.94
C GLU A 166 -3.82 -7.32 -13.41
N ILE A 167 -3.14 -7.32 -12.26
CA ILE A 167 -2.46 -6.15 -11.74
C ILE A 167 -1.00 -6.25 -12.18
N PHE A 168 -0.66 -5.48 -13.21
CA PHE A 168 0.68 -5.53 -13.77
C PHE A 168 1.74 -5.08 -12.75
N PRO A 169 2.89 -5.77 -12.72
CA PRO A 169 3.99 -5.47 -11.83
C PRO A 169 4.67 -4.16 -12.24
N ASN A 170 5.54 -3.73 -11.35
CA ASN A 170 6.25 -2.47 -11.50
C ASN A 170 7.71 -2.72 -11.86
N ASP A 171 8.22 -2.00 -12.85
CA ASP A 171 9.66 -1.76 -13.02
C ASP A 171 10.08 -0.82 -11.88
N ARG A 172 10.85 -1.38 -10.94
CA ARG A 172 11.19 -0.75 -9.66
C ARG A 172 12.59 -0.17 -9.67
N ASP A 173 13.49 -0.60 -10.55
CA ASP A 173 14.79 0.05 -10.75
C ASP A 173 14.80 1.05 -11.92
N GLU A 174 13.69 1.16 -12.65
CA GLU A 174 13.52 2.04 -13.80
C GLU A 174 14.53 1.74 -14.91
N ASP A 175 14.99 0.49 -15.02
CA ASP A 175 15.93 0.07 -16.08
C ASP A 175 15.23 -0.14 -17.44
N GLY A 176 13.89 0.00 -17.48
CA GLY A 176 13.07 -0.16 -18.67
C GLY A 176 12.75 -1.61 -18.99
N LEU A 177 13.14 -2.55 -18.13
CA LEU A 177 12.89 -3.97 -18.24
C LEU A 177 12.37 -4.49 -16.90
N LEU A 178 11.64 -5.61 -16.94
CA LEU A 178 11.15 -6.24 -15.73
C LEU A 178 11.99 -7.47 -15.36
N SER A 179 12.64 -7.43 -14.22
CA SER A 179 13.37 -8.57 -13.68
C SER A 179 12.46 -9.57 -12.95
N PHE A 180 12.95 -10.80 -12.76
CA PHE A 180 12.23 -11.79 -11.93
C PHE A 180 12.05 -11.30 -10.47
N SER A 181 12.90 -10.43 -9.95
CA SER A 181 12.71 -9.84 -8.62
C SER A 181 11.48 -8.92 -8.54
N GLU A 182 11.15 -8.28 -9.66
CA GLU A 182 10.10 -7.26 -9.79
C GLU A 182 8.75 -7.83 -10.22
N PHE A 183 8.75 -8.95 -10.93
CA PHE A 183 7.56 -9.68 -11.36
C PHE A 183 6.78 -10.28 -10.16
N ARG A 184 6.16 -9.46 -9.31
CA ARG A 184 5.44 -9.85 -8.07
C ARG A 184 4.01 -9.30 -8.06
N PHE A 185 3.09 -10.04 -7.44
CA PHE A 185 1.63 -9.83 -7.57
C PHE A 185 0.87 -9.80 -6.22
N GLY A 186 1.57 -9.44 -5.12
CA GLY A 186 0.98 -9.32 -3.78
C GLY A 186 1.68 -10.20 -2.72
N PRO A 187 1.05 -10.38 -1.54
CA PRO A 187 1.67 -11.08 -0.40
C PRO A 187 1.72 -12.61 -0.55
N PHE A 188 0.89 -13.18 -1.43
CA PHE A 188 0.96 -14.59 -1.78
C PHE A 188 2.00 -14.79 -2.88
N ASP A 189 3.14 -15.38 -2.51
CA ASP A 189 4.21 -15.72 -3.44
C ASP A 189 4.19 -17.23 -3.71
N PHE A 190 4.12 -17.58 -4.99
CA PHE A 190 4.29 -18.95 -5.49
C PHE A 190 5.52 -18.96 -6.40
N PRO A 191 6.75 -19.03 -5.84
CA PRO A 191 7.96 -18.72 -6.59
C PRO A 191 8.16 -19.61 -7.83
N LEU A 192 7.80 -20.89 -7.77
CA LEU A 192 7.95 -21.80 -8.92
C LEU A 192 6.87 -21.56 -9.98
N LEU A 193 5.63 -21.29 -9.59
CA LEU A 193 4.57 -20.91 -10.53
C LEU A 193 4.91 -19.58 -11.23
N ARG A 194 5.38 -18.61 -10.45
CA ARG A 194 5.81 -17.29 -10.93
C ARG A 194 7.01 -17.42 -11.87
N ARG A 195 7.97 -18.29 -11.56
CA ARG A 195 9.12 -18.57 -12.42
C ARG A 195 8.71 -19.25 -13.73
N TYR A 196 7.72 -20.14 -13.66
CA TYR A 196 7.14 -20.78 -14.84
C TYR A 196 6.48 -19.76 -15.76
N TYR A 197 5.66 -18.85 -15.23
CA TYR A 197 5.04 -17.78 -16.03
C TYR A 197 6.07 -16.77 -16.56
N PHE A 198 7.01 -16.34 -15.72
CA PHE A 198 8.08 -15.43 -16.15
C PHE A 198 8.86 -15.99 -17.33
N GLY A 199 9.28 -17.26 -17.27
CA GLY A 199 10.03 -17.88 -18.37
C GLY A 199 9.19 -18.20 -19.61
N ARG A 200 7.86 -18.20 -19.50
CA ARG A 200 6.94 -18.30 -20.63
C ARG A 200 6.77 -16.95 -21.34
N LEU A 201 6.72 -15.86 -20.58
CA LEU A 201 6.62 -14.49 -21.08
C LEU A 201 7.94 -14.00 -21.71
N ASP A 202 9.09 -14.48 -21.23
CA ASP A 202 10.44 -14.17 -21.74
C ASP A 202 10.68 -14.90 -23.08
N GLU A 203 10.11 -14.35 -24.16
CA GLU A 203 10.18 -14.94 -25.51
C GLU A 203 11.61 -15.00 -26.04
N ASN A 204 12.42 -14.00 -25.69
CA ASN A 204 13.77 -13.85 -26.22
C ASN A 204 14.84 -14.58 -25.36
N GLY A 205 14.50 -14.96 -24.13
CA GLY A 205 15.34 -15.74 -23.22
C GLY A 205 16.43 -14.94 -22.50
N ASP A 206 16.33 -13.62 -22.42
CA ASP A 206 17.31 -12.73 -21.79
C ASP A 206 17.15 -12.62 -20.26
N GLN A 207 16.16 -13.34 -19.69
CA GLN A 207 15.83 -13.36 -18.26
C GLN A 207 15.27 -12.03 -17.74
N ARG A 208 14.80 -11.16 -18.63
CA ARG A 208 14.02 -9.96 -18.35
C ARG A 208 12.77 -9.95 -19.22
N LEU A 209 11.81 -9.10 -18.90
CA LEU A 209 10.64 -8.87 -19.75
C LEU A 209 10.67 -7.43 -20.25
N SER A 210 10.63 -7.27 -21.56
CA SER A 210 10.45 -5.97 -22.22
C SER A 210 8.96 -5.58 -22.27
N PRO A 211 8.63 -4.30 -22.54
CA PRO A 211 7.24 -3.87 -22.71
C PRO A 211 6.50 -4.59 -23.85
N ASP A 212 7.24 -5.16 -24.81
CA ASP A 212 6.70 -5.95 -25.92
C ASP A 212 6.38 -7.40 -25.51
N GLU A 213 6.95 -7.90 -24.41
CA GLU A 213 6.73 -9.27 -23.90
C GLU A 213 5.67 -9.30 -22.80
N TYR A 214 5.70 -8.30 -21.91
CA TYR A 214 4.73 -8.22 -20.83
C TYR A 214 4.54 -6.76 -20.38
N PRO A 215 3.30 -6.32 -20.13
CA PRO A 215 3.04 -4.97 -19.66
C PRO A 215 3.48 -4.82 -18.20
N PHE A 216 4.17 -3.73 -17.92
CA PHE A 216 4.52 -3.27 -16.58
C PHE A 216 4.51 -1.75 -16.55
N THR A 217 4.52 -1.19 -15.34
CA THR A 217 4.59 0.25 -15.14
C THR A 217 5.89 0.63 -14.46
N ALA A 218 6.56 1.67 -14.94
CA ALA A 218 7.63 2.28 -14.16
C ALA A 218 7.03 2.90 -12.90
N VAL A 219 7.66 2.68 -11.75
CA VAL A 219 7.25 3.35 -10.51
C VAL A 219 8.21 4.47 -10.22
N ALA A 220 7.82 5.68 -10.61
CA ALA A 220 8.52 6.87 -10.18
C ALA A 220 7.98 7.34 -8.83
N THR A 221 8.78 7.19 -7.78
CA THR A 221 8.56 8.00 -6.57
C THR A 221 9.10 9.39 -6.87
N THR A 222 8.22 10.39 -6.87
CA THR A 222 8.60 11.76 -7.21
C THR A 222 8.43 12.68 -6.01
N LEU A 223 9.36 13.63 -5.89
CA LEU A 223 9.32 14.69 -4.89
C LEU A 223 8.75 15.94 -5.53
N HIS A 224 7.75 16.53 -4.90
CA HIS A 224 7.11 17.74 -5.38
C HIS A 224 7.31 18.86 -4.37
N ARG A 225 7.46 20.09 -4.88
CA ARG A 225 7.29 21.30 -4.07
C ARG A 225 6.27 22.22 -4.71
N LEU A 226 5.34 22.68 -3.90
CA LEU A 226 4.28 23.60 -4.24
C LEU A 226 4.42 24.85 -3.37
N SER A 227 4.38 26.04 -3.94
CA SER A 227 4.37 27.26 -3.13
C SER A 227 3.12 27.30 -2.26
N ALA A 228 3.20 27.88 -1.06
CA ALA A 228 2.08 27.89 -0.11
C ALA A 228 0.83 28.66 -0.59
N ASP A 229 0.96 29.44 -1.67
CA ASP A 229 -0.13 30.11 -2.38
C ASP A 229 -0.64 29.35 -3.62
N GLY A 230 -0.06 28.18 -3.92
CA GLY A 230 -0.44 27.31 -5.04
C GLY A 230 0.05 27.76 -6.42
N THR A 231 0.86 28.81 -6.52
CA THR A 231 1.23 29.43 -7.81
C THR A 231 2.44 28.81 -8.50
N VAL A 232 3.37 28.22 -7.75
CA VAL A 232 4.61 27.61 -8.26
C VAL A 232 4.62 26.14 -7.90
N TYR A 233 4.66 25.29 -8.93
CA TYR A 233 4.73 23.83 -8.80
C TYR A 233 5.99 23.32 -9.48
N GLU A 234 6.71 22.44 -8.80
CA GLU A 234 7.91 21.81 -9.33
C GLU A 234 7.98 20.34 -8.90
N GLN A 235 8.45 19.50 -9.82
CA GLN A 235 8.62 18.06 -9.65
C GLN A 235 10.09 17.69 -9.81
N TYR A 236 10.53 16.77 -8.97
CA TYR A 236 11.89 16.25 -8.93
C TYR A 236 11.85 14.73 -8.90
N ASN A 237 12.66 14.10 -9.73
CA ASN A 237 12.87 12.66 -9.66
C ASN A 237 13.86 12.36 -8.53
N ILE A 238 13.57 11.30 -7.79
CA ILE A 238 14.48 10.76 -6.80
C ILE A 238 15.21 9.60 -7.46
N ASP A 239 16.48 9.40 -7.09
CA ASP A 239 17.28 8.28 -7.59
C ASP A 239 16.55 6.95 -7.36
N SER A 240 16.49 6.12 -8.40
CA SER A 240 15.74 4.85 -8.43
C SER A 240 16.27 3.82 -7.43
N GLU A 241 17.47 4.05 -6.86
CA GLU A 241 18.00 3.24 -5.76
C GLU A 241 17.18 3.36 -4.46
N PHE A 242 16.32 4.37 -4.31
CA PHE A 242 15.54 4.63 -3.09
C PHE A 242 14.03 4.48 -3.34
N ARG A 243 13.40 3.52 -2.67
CA ARG A 243 12.03 3.07 -3.01
C ARG A 243 11.01 3.39 -1.91
N GLU A 244 9.74 3.61 -2.30
CA GLU A 244 8.62 3.79 -1.35
C GLU A 244 8.92 4.81 -0.23
N LEU A 245 9.24 6.03 -0.64
CA LEU A 245 9.64 7.07 0.29
C LEU A 245 8.42 7.62 1.04
N CYS A 246 8.52 7.61 2.35
CA CYS A 246 7.51 8.12 3.26
C CYS A 246 7.79 9.58 3.65
N ARG A 247 6.80 10.18 4.34
CA ARG A 247 6.80 11.47 5.05
C ARG A 247 8.07 12.33 4.88
N PRO A 248 8.06 13.32 3.97
CA PRO A 248 9.18 14.23 3.83
C PRO A 248 9.38 15.11 5.06
N TRP A 249 10.62 15.49 5.33
CA TRP A 249 10.95 16.52 6.32
C TRP A 249 11.87 17.57 5.74
N CYS A 250 11.40 18.82 5.72
CA CYS A 250 12.17 19.96 5.24
C CYS A 250 13.12 20.52 6.30
N SER A 251 14.37 20.78 5.92
CA SER A 251 15.29 21.57 6.74
C SER A 251 14.76 22.97 6.99
N ARG A 252 15.24 23.62 8.06
CA ARG A 252 14.81 24.96 8.47
C ARG A 252 14.97 26.03 7.38
N ASP A 253 15.97 25.89 6.53
CA ASP A 253 16.23 26.79 5.40
C ASP A 253 15.50 26.37 4.11
N GLY A 254 14.73 25.28 4.13
CA GLY A 254 13.95 24.76 3.01
C GLY A 254 14.80 24.19 1.86
N LYS A 255 16.12 24.01 2.06
CA LYS A 255 17.03 23.55 1.00
C LYS A 255 17.17 22.05 0.93
N LEU A 256 17.03 21.37 2.07
CA LEU A 256 17.19 19.92 2.16
C LEU A 256 15.86 19.29 2.55
N VAL A 257 15.60 18.11 1.99
CA VAL A 257 14.50 17.25 2.39
C VAL A 257 15.08 15.91 2.79
N VAL A 258 14.69 15.43 3.97
CA VAL A 258 14.98 14.07 4.40
C VAL A 258 13.77 13.21 4.14
N LEU A 259 14.01 12.06 3.52
CA LEU A 259 13.01 11.06 3.17
C LEU A 259 13.41 9.73 3.85
N ALA A 260 12.43 9.01 4.40
CA ALA A 260 12.65 7.68 4.93
C ALA A 260 12.14 6.62 3.97
N GLU A 261 12.91 5.56 3.75
CA GLU A 261 12.50 4.40 2.96
C GLU A 261 11.54 3.50 3.76
N SER A 262 10.42 3.09 3.16
CA SER A 262 9.57 2.03 3.70
C SER A 262 10.32 0.69 3.63
N LEU A 263 10.71 0.14 4.78
CA LEU A 263 11.44 -1.12 4.86
C LEU A 263 10.48 -2.33 4.78
N ASP A 264 9.98 -2.67 3.59
CA ASP A 264 9.19 -3.91 3.41
C ASP A 264 10.06 -5.19 3.35
N GLU A 265 11.40 -5.08 3.25
CA GLU A 265 12.30 -6.22 2.99
C GLU A 265 13.22 -6.67 4.15
N ILE A 266 12.71 -6.77 5.39
CA ILE A 266 13.40 -7.55 6.44
C ILE A 266 12.58 -8.77 6.86
N ALA A 267 12.72 -9.84 6.06
CA ALA A 267 12.57 -11.25 6.40
C ALA A 267 11.44 -11.64 7.39
N GLY A 268 10.29 -12.05 6.85
CA GLY A 268 9.45 -13.09 7.44
C GLY A 268 8.71 -12.76 8.75
N LYS A 269 8.53 -11.48 9.08
CA LYS A 269 7.57 -11.04 10.09
C LYS A 269 6.87 -9.79 9.58
N ASP A 270 5.54 -9.85 9.51
CA ASP A 270 4.68 -8.69 9.26
C ASP A 270 5.04 -7.55 10.23
N LEU A 271 5.81 -6.62 9.71
CA LEU A 271 6.02 -5.31 10.27
C LEU A 271 5.76 -4.36 9.11
N THR A 272 4.49 -4.08 8.85
CA THR A 272 4.07 -2.98 7.97
C THR A 272 4.68 -1.68 8.52
N PHE A 273 5.72 -1.16 7.87
CA PHE A 273 6.46 0.03 8.31
C PHE A 273 5.86 1.35 7.81
N ARG A 274 4.68 1.32 7.20
CA ARG A 274 4.12 2.41 6.38
C ARG A 274 3.86 3.76 7.08
N ASN A 275 3.88 3.88 8.42
CA ASN A 275 3.33 5.07 9.09
C ASN A 275 4.08 5.58 10.34
N ARG A 276 5.42 5.51 10.40
CA ARG A 276 6.15 6.13 11.53
C ARG A 276 6.62 7.56 11.22
N PRO A 277 6.41 8.54 12.13
CA PRO A 277 6.91 9.91 11.94
C PRO A 277 8.45 9.95 11.87
N VAL A 278 8.98 10.40 10.73
CA VAL A 278 10.41 10.64 10.44
C VAL A 278 10.98 11.81 11.25
N ALA A 279 10.16 12.49 12.05
CA ALA A 279 10.59 13.62 12.86
C ALA A 279 11.40 13.23 14.11
N VAL A 280 12.11 12.09 14.07
CA VAL A 280 13.04 11.58 15.09
C VAL A 280 14.20 10.87 14.39
N LEU A 281 15.43 11.37 14.59
CA LEU A 281 16.61 10.51 14.75
C LEU A 281 17.56 11.06 15.85
N PRO A 282 17.50 10.52 17.08
CA PRO A 282 18.68 10.34 17.93
C PRO A 282 19.39 9.00 17.66
N GLU A 283 20.71 8.90 17.92
CA GLU A 283 21.69 7.81 17.57
C GLU A 283 21.19 6.40 17.83
N ASN A 284 20.28 6.27 18.77
CA ASN A 284 19.96 4.99 19.39
C ASN A 284 18.98 4.15 18.55
N TRP A 285 18.43 4.70 17.46
CA TRP A 285 17.57 3.98 16.52
C TRP A 285 18.33 3.19 15.46
N LEU A 286 19.64 3.41 15.34
CA LEU A 286 20.52 2.76 14.36
C LEU A 286 21.49 1.75 14.98
N LEU A 287 21.24 1.31 16.22
CA LEU A 287 21.99 0.22 16.85
C LEU A 287 21.69 -1.12 16.12
N GLY A 288 22.38 -1.33 15.00
CA GLY A 288 22.49 -2.63 14.32
C GLY A 288 21.43 -2.93 13.26
N LYS A 289 20.53 -2.01 12.90
CA LYS A 289 19.61 -2.18 11.76
C LYS A 289 19.61 -0.92 10.88
N ARG A 290 19.86 -1.11 9.58
CA ARG A 290 19.90 -0.05 8.56
C ARG A 290 18.48 0.51 8.38
N ALA A 291 18.22 1.72 8.86
CA ALA A 291 17.14 2.53 8.29
C ALA A 291 17.74 3.26 7.09
N ASN A 292 17.29 2.92 5.89
CA ASN A 292 17.72 3.59 4.67
C ASN A 292 17.02 4.95 4.63
N MET A 293 17.80 6.02 4.80
CA MET A 293 17.30 7.39 4.76
C MET A 293 18.07 8.17 3.71
N VAL A 294 17.36 9.05 3.03
CA VAL A 294 17.85 9.79 1.87
C VAL A 294 17.74 11.28 2.15
N VAL A 295 18.74 12.02 1.72
CA VAL A 295 18.69 13.47 1.68
C VAL A 295 18.61 13.91 0.24
N PHE A 296 17.55 14.65 -0.10
CA PHE A 296 17.45 15.39 -1.34
C PHE A 296 17.85 16.85 -1.09
N ASP A 297 18.77 17.37 -1.90
CA ASP A 297 19.20 18.77 -1.85
C ASP A 297 18.59 19.53 -3.04
N PHE A 298 17.68 20.48 -2.76
CA PHE A 298 17.04 21.29 -3.80
C PHE A 298 18.00 22.25 -4.51
N SER A 299 19.15 22.57 -3.92
CA SER A 299 20.13 23.49 -4.50
C SER A 299 21.00 22.82 -5.56
N SER A 300 21.38 21.56 -5.34
CA SER A 300 22.13 20.75 -6.29
C SER A 300 21.27 19.78 -7.10
N GLN A 301 20.01 19.56 -6.69
CA GLN A 301 19.10 18.54 -7.21
C GLN A 301 19.70 17.13 -7.16
N THR A 302 20.40 16.83 -6.07
CA THR A 302 21.07 15.54 -5.87
C THR A 302 20.52 14.83 -4.65
N THR A 303 20.39 13.51 -4.77
CA THR A 303 20.15 12.58 -3.68
C THR A 303 21.47 12.10 -3.08
N ARG A 304 21.45 11.78 -1.80
CA ARG A 304 22.54 11.05 -1.15
C ARG A 304 22.03 10.29 0.07
N PRO A 305 22.68 9.17 0.43
CA PRO A 305 22.43 8.52 1.72
C PRO A 305 22.66 9.46 2.90
N TYR A 306 21.84 9.33 3.93
CA TYR A 306 22.02 10.03 5.19
C TYR A 306 23.19 9.43 6.00
N ASP A 307 24.22 10.22 6.30
CA ASP A 307 25.43 9.81 7.05
C ASP A 307 25.39 10.37 8.49
N ASN A 308 25.40 9.48 9.51
CA ASN A 308 25.12 9.83 10.90
C ASN A 308 26.37 9.80 11.82
N LYS A 309 27.25 10.81 11.72
CA LYS A 309 28.57 10.86 12.40
C LYS A 309 28.65 11.67 13.72
N THR A 310 27.54 12.05 14.35
CA THR A 310 27.54 12.95 15.53
C THR A 310 26.95 12.26 16.76
N PRO A 311 27.45 12.44 18.01
CA PRO A 311 26.89 11.82 19.22
C PRO A 311 25.53 12.41 19.65
N HIS A 312 24.61 11.60 20.21
CA HIS A 312 23.22 12.01 20.47
C HIS A 312 22.72 11.86 21.93
N MET A 313 21.56 12.49 22.17
CA MET A 313 20.82 12.52 23.43
C MET A 313 19.86 11.31 23.56
N LYS A 314 19.85 10.66 24.72
CA LYS A 314 18.93 9.55 25.04
C LYS A 314 17.63 10.12 25.64
N LEU A 315 16.49 9.77 25.05
CA LEU A 315 15.16 10.12 25.55
C LEU A 315 14.59 8.99 26.43
N SER A 316 13.68 9.33 27.33
CA SER A 316 13.21 8.45 28.42
C SER A 316 11.86 7.80 28.15
N PHE A 317 11.36 7.81 26.91
CA PHE A 317 10.03 7.30 26.58
C PHE A 317 9.90 5.78 26.81
N SER A 318 9.00 5.39 27.72
CA SER A 318 8.57 4.01 27.88
C SER A 318 7.57 3.63 26.78
N ALA A 319 8.05 2.98 25.72
CA ALA A 319 7.24 2.38 24.65
C ALA A 319 6.27 3.34 23.92
N ALA A 320 6.80 4.30 23.17
CA ALA A 320 6.01 5.16 22.28
C ALA A 320 5.87 4.55 20.87
N SER A 321 4.66 4.56 20.29
CA SER A 321 4.34 4.13 18.93
C SER A 321 4.57 5.22 17.88
N SER A 322 4.61 6.49 18.28
CA SER A 322 4.81 7.65 17.41
C SER A 322 5.60 8.71 18.18
N LEU A 323 6.60 9.33 17.56
CA LEU A 323 7.42 10.39 18.17
C LEU A 323 7.68 11.53 17.17
N ILE A 324 7.72 12.77 17.64
CA ILE A 324 7.99 13.93 16.79
C ILE A 324 8.64 15.08 17.57
N TRP A 325 9.77 15.59 17.05
CA TRP A 325 10.36 16.83 17.51
C TRP A 325 9.46 18.03 17.19
N SER A 326 9.40 18.94 18.16
CA SER A 326 8.89 20.29 17.97
C SER A 326 9.75 21.08 16.97
N PRO A 327 9.18 22.07 16.26
CA PRO A 327 9.88 22.93 15.31
C PRO A 327 11.20 23.53 15.82
N SER A 328 11.30 23.88 17.10
CA SER A 328 12.53 24.40 17.71
C SER A 328 13.58 23.33 18.03
N GLY A 329 13.19 22.05 18.05
CA GLY A 329 14.03 20.95 18.47
C GLY A 329 14.25 20.86 19.98
N TYR A 330 13.50 21.60 20.81
CA TYR A 330 13.65 21.54 22.27
C TYR A 330 12.69 20.57 22.95
N ARG A 331 11.58 20.22 22.31
CA ARG A 331 10.57 19.26 22.82
C ARG A 331 10.32 18.12 21.85
N VAL A 332 9.95 16.96 22.40
CA VAL A 332 9.50 15.78 21.67
C VAL A 332 8.11 15.42 22.17
N ALA A 333 7.17 15.23 21.26
CA ALA A 333 5.88 14.65 21.56
C ALA A 333 5.86 13.17 21.16
N GLY A 334 5.17 12.36 21.95
CA GLY A 334 5.05 10.93 21.71
C GLY A 334 3.76 10.34 22.22
N ILE A 335 3.33 9.23 21.61
CA ILE A 335 2.15 8.48 22.05
C ILE A 335 2.61 7.11 22.53
N GLY A 336 2.34 6.77 23.79
CA GLY A 336 2.64 5.46 24.37
C GLY A 336 1.51 4.99 25.27
N ALA A 337 1.11 3.71 25.16
CA ALA A 337 -0.04 3.14 25.88
C ALA A 337 -1.32 4.01 25.80
N ASN A 338 -1.61 4.56 24.62
CA ASN A 338 -2.72 5.49 24.34
C ASN A 338 -2.65 6.84 25.07
N ILE A 339 -1.50 7.19 25.66
CA ILE A 339 -1.26 8.44 26.36
C ILE A 339 -0.37 9.34 25.51
N LEU A 340 -0.81 10.57 25.26
CA LEU A 340 0.02 11.59 24.63
C LEU A 340 0.92 12.25 25.69
N LYS A 341 2.23 12.24 25.44
CA LYS A 341 3.25 12.77 26.33
C LYS A 341 4.21 13.69 25.60
N VAL A 342 4.78 14.66 26.32
CA VAL A 342 5.82 15.56 25.81
C VAL A 342 7.00 15.58 26.77
N GLU A 343 8.21 15.40 26.23
CA GLU A 343 9.50 15.52 26.93
C GLU A 343 10.25 16.74 26.37
N ALA A 344 10.92 17.52 27.23
CA ALA A 344 11.83 18.57 26.79
C ALA A 344 13.28 18.12 27.01
N GLY A 345 14.16 18.35 26.02
CA GLY A 345 15.56 17.92 26.08
C GLY A 345 16.32 18.51 27.28
N ALA A 346 17.23 17.73 27.86
CA ALA A 346 18.07 18.05 29.02
C ALA A 346 17.35 18.15 30.39
N GLY A 347 16.73 17.06 30.84
CA GLY A 347 16.38 16.88 32.26
C GLY A 347 15.05 17.51 32.72
N PHE A 348 14.15 17.81 31.79
CA PHE A 348 12.77 18.19 32.13
C PHE A 348 11.90 16.96 32.40
N PRO A 349 10.92 17.05 33.31
CA PRO A 349 10.02 15.94 33.58
C PRO A 349 9.13 15.62 32.37
N GLU A 350 8.88 14.34 32.15
CA GLU A 350 7.87 13.83 31.22
C GLU A 350 6.50 14.36 31.63
N ASN A 351 5.84 15.10 30.74
CA ASN A 351 4.49 15.61 30.99
C ASN A 351 3.47 14.79 30.21
N THR A 352 2.55 14.15 30.94
CA THR A 352 1.35 13.55 30.36
C THR A 352 0.38 14.66 29.98
N LEU A 353 0.17 14.86 28.68
CA LEU A 353 -0.77 15.86 28.17
C LEU A 353 -2.20 15.33 28.15
N TYR A 354 -2.38 14.05 27.82
CA TYR A 354 -3.68 13.42 27.76
C TYR A 354 -3.63 11.97 28.27
N PRO A 355 -4.23 11.67 29.44
CA PRO A 355 -4.26 10.33 30.01
C PRO A 355 -5.48 9.50 29.59
N GLY A 356 -6.37 10.03 28.73
CA GLY A 356 -7.53 9.29 28.25
C GLY A 356 -7.16 8.23 27.22
N ASP A 357 -8.05 7.25 27.01
CA ASP A 357 -7.88 6.20 26.01
C ASP A 357 -8.02 6.81 24.61
N LEU A 358 -6.93 7.39 24.08
CA LEU A 358 -6.85 7.70 22.65
C LEU A 358 -7.07 6.36 21.95
N LYS A 359 -8.13 6.24 21.14
CA LYS A 359 -8.27 5.11 20.23
C LYS A 359 -7.20 5.28 19.14
N VAL A 360 -5.98 4.86 19.49
CA VAL A 360 -4.80 4.86 18.63
C VAL A 360 -4.92 3.67 17.69
N SER A 361 -4.69 3.91 16.40
CA SER A 361 -4.72 2.84 15.40
C SER A 361 -3.63 1.81 15.64
N ARG A 362 -3.89 0.54 15.28
CA ARG A 362 -2.81 -0.44 15.02
C ARG A 362 -1.94 -0.02 13.82
N PHE A 363 -2.50 0.75 12.88
CA PHE A 363 -1.83 1.25 11.66
C PHE A 363 -0.98 2.52 11.88
N GLY A 364 -0.80 2.95 13.13
CA GLY A 364 -0.04 4.14 13.50
C GLY A 364 -0.90 5.39 13.70
N THR A 365 -0.51 6.26 14.64
CA THR A 365 -1.09 7.60 14.79
C THR A 365 -0.13 8.63 14.20
N HIS A 366 -0.68 9.51 13.37
CA HIS A 366 0.06 10.64 12.83
C HIS A 366 0.02 11.77 13.85
N LEU A 367 1.18 12.39 14.11
CA LEU A 367 1.36 13.48 15.06
C LEU A 367 2.15 14.59 14.37
N VAL A 368 1.73 15.86 14.54
CA VAL A 368 2.43 17.05 14.03
C VAL A 368 2.26 18.24 14.99
N TRP A 369 3.32 19.05 15.13
CA TRP A 369 3.30 20.27 15.94
C TRP A 369 2.80 21.47 15.14
N SER A 370 2.10 22.40 15.80
CA SER A 370 1.98 23.76 15.28
C SER A 370 3.33 24.46 15.27
N ALA A 371 3.55 25.37 14.33
CA ALA A 371 4.80 26.13 14.21
C ALA A 371 5.10 27.01 15.44
N ASP A 372 4.05 27.52 16.10
CA ASP A 372 4.16 28.28 17.34
C ASP A 372 4.33 27.39 18.58
N GLU A 373 4.34 26.06 18.37
CA GLU A 373 4.70 25.09 19.37
C GLU A 373 3.68 24.97 20.53
N LYS A 374 2.50 25.57 20.37
CA LYS A 374 1.45 25.55 21.40
C LYS A 374 0.47 24.40 21.22
N LEU A 375 0.36 23.83 20.03
CA LEU A 375 -0.63 22.82 19.67
C LEU A 375 0.03 21.59 19.03
N LEU A 376 -0.64 20.46 19.17
CA LEU A 376 -0.36 19.19 18.53
C LEU A 376 -1.59 18.72 17.79
N ALA A 377 -1.43 18.30 16.54
CA ALA A 377 -2.48 17.64 15.77
C ALA A 377 -2.17 16.17 15.73
N LEU A 378 -3.18 15.35 15.95
CA LEU A 378 -3.05 13.92 15.93
C LEU A 378 -4.24 13.24 15.27
N THR A 379 -3.99 12.12 14.61
CA THR A 379 -5.05 11.25 14.12
C THR A 379 -5.40 10.19 15.16
N THR A 380 -6.69 10.03 15.42
CA THR A 380 -7.21 8.81 16.08
C THR A 380 -7.92 8.00 15.02
N ASN A 381 -7.69 6.70 14.99
CA ASN A 381 -8.38 5.82 14.06
C ASN A 381 -9.14 4.77 14.88
N SER A 382 -10.42 4.61 14.56
CA SER A 382 -11.17 3.38 14.82
C SER A 382 -11.28 2.62 13.50
N ASP A 383 -11.60 1.33 13.53
CA ASP A 383 -11.61 0.49 12.31
C ASP A 383 -12.48 1.04 11.15
N GLN A 384 -13.35 2.02 11.38
CA GLN A 384 -14.23 2.62 10.36
C GLN A 384 -14.11 4.15 10.22
N GLU A 385 -13.51 4.84 11.18
CA GLU A 385 -13.49 6.31 11.20
C GLU A 385 -12.13 6.84 11.65
N ILE A 386 -11.64 7.82 10.90
CA ILE A 386 -10.49 8.64 11.28
C ILE A 386 -10.94 10.03 11.73
N ALA A 387 -10.26 10.55 12.74
CA ALA A 387 -10.50 11.88 13.24
C ALA A 387 -9.19 12.63 13.48
N ILE A 388 -9.17 13.92 13.15
CA ILE A 388 -8.07 14.82 13.46
C ILE A 388 -8.43 15.60 14.73
N PHE A 389 -7.58 15.47 15.74
CA PHE A 389 -7.70 16.15 17.02
C PHE A 389 -6.59 17.13 17.24
N ILE A 390 -6.91 18.23 17.92
CA ILE A 390 -5.96 19.24 18.36
C ILE A 390 -5.87 19.25 19.87
N VAL A 391 -4.64 19.22 20.38
CA VAL A 391 -4.33 19.19 21.81
C VAL A 391 -3.35 20.31 22.14
N ALA A 392 -3.54 20.95 23.29
CA ALA A 392 -2.58 21.91 23.80
C ALA A 392 -1.28 21.20 24.23
N ALA A 393 -0.14 21.72 23.80
CA ALA A 393 1.16 21.11 24.07
C ALA A 393 1.75 21.47 25.45
N ASN A 394 1.16 22.45 26.13
CA ASN A 394 1.61 22.92 27.44
C ASN A 394 0.50 22.70 28.47
N SER A 395 0.76 21.82 29.45
CA SER A 395 -0.11 21.43 30.57
C SER A 395 -1.37 20.62 30.20
N SER A 396 -2.01 20.06 31.24
CA SER A 396 -3.31 19.39 31.21
C SER A 396 -4.43 20.38 30.83
N GLY A 397 -4.36 20.85 29.59
CA GLY A 397 -5.29 21.79 29.00
C GLY A 397 -6.68 21.18 28.78
N PRO A 398 -7.60 21.94 28.16
CA PRO A 398 -8.93 21.43 27.83
C PRO A 398 -8.86 20.16 26.97
N ALA A 399 -9.94 19.38 27.01
CA ALA A 399 -10.05 18.12 26.26
C ALA A 399 -9.69 18.30 24.77
N PRO A 400 -9.13 17.27 24.11
CA PRO A 400 -8.81 17.30 22.69
C PRO A 400 -9.98 17.83 21.85
N ARG A 401 -9.71 18.85 21.03
CA ARG A 401 -10.71 19.41 20.13
C ARG A 401 -10.68 18.62 18.82
N ASN A 402 -11.77 17.93 18.50
CA ASN A 402 -11.94 17.35 17.17
C ASN A 402 -12.14 18.49 16.16
N VAL A 403 -11.36 18.48 15.08
CA VAL A 403 -11.47 19.45 13.98
C VAL A 403 -11.92 18.82 12.67
N TRP A 404 -11.88 17.50 12.55
CA TRP A 404 -12.39 16.80 11.38
C TRP A 404 -12.65 15.31 11.68
N ARG A 405 -13.61 14.74 10.95
CA ARG A 405 -13.91 13.30 10.91
C ARG A 405 -14.18 12.87 9.48
N GLY A 406 -13.72 11.67 9.13
CA GLY A 406 -13.99 11.06 7.84
C GLY A 406 -13.83 9.54 7.88
N ASN A 407 -14.04 8.93 6.73
CA ASN A 407 -13.84 7.50 6.56
C ASN A 407 -12.33 7.19 6.60
N ALA A 408 -11.95 6.18 7.38
CA ALA A 408 -10.56 5.80 7.55
C ALA A 408 -9.90 5.36 6.23
N VAL A 409 -10.66 4.73 5.33
CA VAL A 409 -10.15 4.20 4.05
C VAL A 409 -9.76 5.30 3.05
N ASP A 410 -10.34 6.49 3.21
CA ASP A 410 -10.09 7.61 2.30
C ASP A 410 -8.86 8.43 2.74
N PHE A 411 -8.21 8.11 3.86
CA PHE A 411 -7.14 8.93 4.45
C PHE A 411 -5.75 8.32 4.23
N GLY A 412 -4.82 9.09 3.65
CA GLY A 412 -3.52 8.59 3.20
C GLY A 412 -2.37 8.63 4.20
N GLY A 413 -2.63 8.83 5.49
CA GLY A 413 -1.60 8.60 6.51
C GLY A 413 -0.51 9.68 6.62
N ASP A 414 -0.86 10.97 6.55
CA ASP A 414 0.07 12.05 6.91
C ASP A 414 -0.66 13.32 7.40
N LEU A 415 0.03 14.22 8.09
CA LEU A 415 -0.45 15.54 8.51
C LEU A 415 0.71 16.54 8.44
N ALA A 416 0.50 17.66 7.77
CA ALA A 416 1.39 18.81 7.78
C ALA A 416 0.68 20.04 8.36
N TRP A 417 1.22 20.62 9.43
CA TRP A 417 0.69 21.88 9.96
C TRP A 417 1.31 23.06 9.22
N SER A 418 0.47 23.93 8.69
CA SER A 418 0.89 25.19 8.08
C SER A 418 1.70 26.07 9.06
N PRO A 419 2.73 26.79 8.58
CA PRO A 419 3.54 27.63 9.48
C PRO A 419 2.82 28.83 10.09
N ASP A 420 1.68 29.24 9.52
CA ASP A 420 0.80 30.26 10.11
C ASP A 420 -0.08 29.71 11.26
N GLY A 421 -0.08 28.39 11.48
CA GLY A 421 -0.84 27.72 12.52
C GLY A 421 -2.33 27.54 12.21
N LYS A 422 -2.82 27.96 11.04
CA LYS A 422 -4.27 28.03 10.75
C LYS A 422 -4.81 26.84 9.98
N ARG A 423 -3.95 26.12 9.26
CA ARG A 423 -4.33 25.02 8.37
C ARG A 423 -3.57 23.74 8.66
N ILE A 424 -4.23 22.61 8.44
CA ILE A 424 -3.58 21.29 8.38
C ILE A 424 -3.80 20.74 6.97
N VAL A 425 -2.73 20.26 6.35
CA VAL A 425 -2.75 19.59 5.05
C VAL A 425 -2.55 18.10 5.25
N PHE A 426 -3.29 17.28 4.50
CA PHE A 426 -3.18 15.83 4.56
C PHE A 426 -3.66 15.17 3.26
N PRO A 427 -3.19 13.95 2.95
CA PRO A 427 -3.68 13.21 1.81
C PRO A 427 -5.09 12.65 2.06
N LEU A 428 -6.01 12.89 1.14
CA LEU A 428 -7.39 12.38 1.15
C LEU A 428 -7.76 11.85 -0.25
N TYR A 429 -8.56 10.78 -0.32
CA TYR A 429 -8.99 10.20 -1.58
C TYR A 429 -9.99 11.11 -2.28
N SER A 430 -9.65 11.53 -3.51
CA SER A 430 -10.54 12.29 -4.37
C SER A 430 -11.28 11.35 -5.31
N GLN A 431 -12.61 11.40 -5.27
CA GLN A 431 -13.48 10.62 -6.17
C GLN A 431 -13.39 11.10 -7.63
N GLU A 432 -13.08 12.37 -7.84
CA GLU A 432 -12.98 12.96 -9.18
C GLU A 432 -11.72 12.47 -9.91
N SER A 433 -10.56 12.54 -9.24
CA SER A 433 -9.29 12.07 -9.81
C SER A 433 -8.99 10.59 -9.51
N ARG A 434 -9.82 9.91 -8.72
CA ARG A 434 -9.70 8.50 -8.32
C ARG A 434 -8.31 8.14 -7.75
N ARG A 435 -7.74 9.06 -6.97
CA ARG A 435 -6.40 8.96 -6.36
C ARG A 435 -6.33 9.71 -5.05
N MET A 436 -5.26 9.50 -4.30
CA MET A 436 -4.91 10.29 -3.11
C MET A 436 -4.39 11.66 -3.53
N THR A 437 -5.07 12.72 -3.12
CA THR A 437 -4.69 14.13 -3.38
C THR A 437 -4.49 14.87 -2.07
N LEU A 438 -3.83 16.04 -2.12
CA LEU A 438 -3.64 16.89 -0.95
C LEU A 438 -4.91 17.69 -0.66
N HIS A 439 -5.39 17.64 0.58
CA HIS A 439 -6.48 18.47 1.06
C HIS A 439 -6.04 19.34 2.23
N GLU A 440 -6.55 20.57 2.30
CA GLU A 440 -6.36 21.50 3.41
C GLU A 440 -7.63 21.64 4.25
N LEU A 441 -7.42 21.74 5.57
CA LEU A 441 -8.46 21.97 6.57
C LEU A 441 -8.13 23.22 7.39
N ASP A 442 -9.08 24.16 7.46
CA ASP A 442 -9.01 25.30 8.38
C ASP A 442 -9.25 24.84 9.82
N VAL A 443 -8.26 25.04 10.67
CA VAL A 443 -8.30 24.69 12.09
C VAL A 443 -9.11 25.68 12.93
N THR A 444 -9.16 26.94 12.50
CA THR A 444 -9.84 28.03 13.21
C THR A 444 -11.35 27.92 13.05
N ASN A 445 -11.81 27.60 11.84
CA ASN A 445 -13.21 27.36 11.50
C ASN A 445 -13.36 26.03 10.72
N PRO A 446 -13.30 24.89 11.43
CA PRO A 446 -13.32 23.58 10.79
C PRO A 446 -14.60 23.35 10.00
N GLY A 447 -14.43 23.14 8.69
CA GLY A 447 -15.45 22.76 7.73
C GLY A 447 -15.01 21.53 6.92
N THR A 448 -15.50 21.42 5.70
CA THR A 448 -15.08 20.36 4.78
C THR A 448 -13.65 20.63 4.29
N PRO A 449 -12.73 19.66 4.32
CA PRO A 449 -11.41 19.80 3.70
C PRO A 449 -11.56 20.08 2.21
N VAL A 450 -10.76 21.00 1.70
CA VAL A 450 -10.76 21.38 0.28
C VAL A 450 -9.46 20.93 -0.37
N GLU A 451 -9.52 20.54 -1.64
CA GLU A 451 -8.32 20.12 -2.36
C GLU A 451 -7.36 21.30 -2.52
N VAL A 452 -6.06 21.03 -2.35
CA VAL A 452 -5.00 22.04 -2.44
C VAL A 452 -4.86 22.51 -3.89
N VAL A 453 -5.00 23.82 -4.09
CA VAL A 453 -4.89 24.43 -5.42
C VAL A 453 -3.45 24.41 -5.91
N GLY A 454 -3.25 24.03 -7.18
CA GLY A 454 -1.96 24.11 -7.87
C GLY A 454 -1.14 22.83 -7.86
N ASP A 455 -1.59 21.78 -7.17
CA ASP A 455 -1.08 20.42 -7.35
C ASP A 455 -1.33 19.96 -8.81
N LYS A 456 -0.27 19.49 -9.47
CA LYS A 456 -0.30 18.97 -10.85
C LYS A 456 0.17 17.52 -10.94
N SER A 457 0.44 16.87 -9.81
CA SER A 457 0.80 15.47 -9.77
C SER A 457 -0.34 14.61 -10.35
N THR A 458 0.00 13.45 -10.90
CA THR A 458 -0.97 12.46 -11.42
C THR A 458 -1.02 11.18 -10.58
N ALA A 459 -0.12 11.08 -9.61
CA ALA A 459 0.13 9.90 -8.79
C ALA A 459 -0.49 10.01 -7.39
N ASP A 460 -0.52 8.92 -6.62
CA ASP A 460 -1.04 8.93 -5.25
C ASP A 460 -0.09 9.71 -4.33
N VAL A 461 -0.60 10.69 -3.59
CA VAL A 461 0.18 11.39 -2.55
C VAL A 461 0.42 10.46 -1.36
N THR A 462 1.69 10.31 -0.96
CA THR A 462 2.10 9.40 0.12
C THR A 462 2.59 10.09 1.39
N GLY A 463 2.93 11.38 1.31
CA GLY A 463 3.37 12.15 2.47
C GLY A 463 3.54 13.63 2.15
N CYS A 464 3.50 14.48 3.18
CA CYS A 464 3.58 15.92 3.02
C CYS A 464 4.20 16.63 4.25
N CYS A 465 4.90 17.74 4.02
CA CYS A 465 5.35 18.66 5.06
C CYS A 465 5.44 20.09 4.53
N PHE A 466 5.30 21.09 5.41
CA PHE A 466 5.65 22.47 5.06
C PHE A 466 7.14 22.74 5.29
N SER A 467 7.72 23.60 4.46
CA SER A 467 8.99 24.23 4.78
C SER A 467 8.81 25.08 6.05
N PRO A 468 9.79 25.12 6.97
CA PRO A 468 9.66 25.90 8.20
C PRO A 468 9.50 27.41 7.98
N ASP A 469 9.87 27.93 6.80
CA ASP A 469 9.63 29.33 6.42
C ASP A 469 8.22 29.59 5.83
N GLY A 470 7.40 28.55 5.67
CA GLY A 470 6.02 28.64 5.18
C GLY A 470 5.87 28.96 3.71
N LYS A 471 6.95 28.93 2.93
CA LYS A 471 6.89 29.22 1.49
C LYS A 471 6.52 28.01 0.66
N TRP A 472 6.83 26.81 1.13
CA TRP A 472 6.68 25.59 0.36
C TRP A 472 5.90 24.53 1.13
N LEU A 473 5.02 23.85 0.42
CA LEU A 473 4.51 22.53 0.75
C LEU A 473 5.30 21.51 -0.07
N VAL A 474 5.96 20.58 0.59
CA VAL A 474 6.73 19.50 -0.03
C VAL A 474 6.00 18.20 0.21
N TYR A 475 5.84 17.40 -0.83
CA TYR A 475 5.15 16.13 -0.76
C TYR A 475 5.75 15.11 -1.70
N THR A 476 5.55 13.84 -1.37
CA THR A 476 5.97 12.72 -2.19
C THR A 476 4.73 12.12 -2.84
N THR A 477 4.90 11.66 -4.08
CA THR A 477 3.89 10.83 -4.72
C THR A 477 4.47 9.50 -5.13
N TRP A 478 3.61 8.51 -5.14
CA TRP A 478 3.91 7.17 -5.60
C TRP A 478 2.93 6.83 -6.70
N GLU A 479 3.44 6.53 -7.89
CA GLU A 479 2.61 5.92 -8.92
C GLU A 479 2.27 4.51 -8.46
N ARG A 480 1.04 4.35 -7.94
CA ARG A 480 0.41 3.02 -7.95
C ARG A 480 0.37 2.61 -9.42
N GLY A 481 1.10 1.54 -9.75
CA GLY A 481 1.03 0.90 -11.06
C GLY A 481 -0.42 0.87 -11.55
N SER A 482 -0.63 1.48 -12.72
CA SER A 482 -1.91 1.79 -13.38
C SER A 482 -3.12 1.07 -12.80
N ARG A 483 -3.85 1.73 -11.90
CA ARG A 483 -5.25 1.41 -11.65
C ARG A 483 -6.06 2.12 -12.73
N TRP A 484 -6.53 1.35 -13.71
CA TRP A 484 -7.59 1.70 -14.68
C TRP A 484 -7.20 2.65 -15.83
N ASN A 485 -6.89 2.06 -16.98
CA ASN A 485 -7.41 2.54 -18.27
C ASN A 485 -8.34 1.47 -18.84
#